data_AF-A0A5P9D6K5-F1
#
_entry.id   AF-A0A5P9D6K5-F1
#
_cell.length_a   1.000
_cell.length_b   1.000
_cell.length_c   1.000
_cell.angle_alpha   90.00
_cell.angle_beta   90.00
_cell.angle_gamma   90.00
#
_symmetry.space_group_name_H-M   'P 1'
#
loop_
_entity.id
_entity.type
_entity.pdbx_description
1 polymer ?
#
loop_
_entity_poly.entity_id
_entity_poly.type
_entity_poly.pdbx_seq_one_letter_code
_entity_poly.pdbx_strand_id
1 'polypeptide(L)'
;MLVQQNLLSKRQVDYITLLIFLLARHGKIDRARVLVDALIALGVRGEKTLVARIILKFLSADYQEALQELEDVEDGLLPRIASAKRNDLRRTLTYIRARCCCELDRRSEGERIARKLLAEQ
;
A
#
# COMPACT_ATOMS: atom_id res chain seq x y z
N MET A 1 -4.37 -24.60 17.27
CA MET A 1 -5.37 -23.63 16.74
C MET A 1 -5.37 -22.41 17.66
N LEU A 2 -4.65 -21.35 17.31
CA LEU A 2 -4.75 -20.08 18.05
C LEU A 2 -5.89 -19.27 17.44
N VAL A 3 -6.96 -19.09 18.21
CA VAL A 3 -8.06 -18.19 17.90
C VAL A 3 -7.49 -16.77 17.91
N GLN A 4 -7.36 -16.17 16.73
CA GLN A 4 -6.87 -14.80 16.56
C GLN A 4 -7.97 -13.85 17.05
N GLN A 5 -7.96 -13.55 18.36
CA GLN A 5 -8.81 -12.50 18.91
C GLN A 5 -8.31 -11.17 18.34
N ASN A 6 -9.20 -10.41 17.70
CA ASN A 6 -8.90 -9.03 17.31
C ASN A 6 -8.64 -8.22 18.60
N LEU A 7 -7.36 -8.01 18.92
CA LEU A 7 -6.88 -7.25 20.09
C LEU A 7 -7.40 -5.81 20.12
N LEU A 8 -7.78 -5.28 18.96
CA LEU A 8 -8.28 -3.92 18.79
C LEU A 8 -9.74 -3.92 18.35
N SER A 9 -10.53 -3.06 18.98
CA SER A 9 -11.87 -2.72 18.50
C SER A 9 -11.80 -2.01 17.15
N LYS A 10 -12.88 -2.09 16.36
CA LYS A 10 -13.01 -1.38 15.08
C LYS A 10 -12.70 0.12 15.21
N ARG A 11 -13.18 0.76 16.27
CA ARG A 11 -12.96 2.20 16.53
C ARG A 11 -11.48 2.52 16.74
N GLN A 12 -10.73 1.65 17.42
CA GLN A 12 -9.28 1.81 17.60
C GLN A 12 -8.55 1.67 16.26
N VAL A 13 -8.92 0.67 15.45
CA VAL A 13 -8.34 0.49 14.10
C VAL A 13 -8.62 1.71 13.21
N ASP A 14 -9.86 2.21 13.20
CA ASP A 14 -10.25 3.39 12.41
C ASP A 14 -9.47 4.64 12.86
N TYR A 15 -9.31 4.85 14.17
CA TYR A 15 -8.53 5.95 14.73
C TYR A 15 -7.05 5.88 14.33
N ILE A 16 -6.41 4.71 14.48
CA ILE A 16 -5.01 4.52 14.11
C ILE A 16 -4.82 4.69 12.60
N THR A 17 -5.75 4.20 11.78
CA THR A 17 -5.72 4.38 10.33
C THR A 17 -5.77 5.86 9.94
N LEU A 18 -6.64 6.65 10.59
CA LEU A 18 -6.69 8.09 10.38
C LEU A 18 -5.39 8.78 10.82
N LEU A 19 -4.82 8.37 11.96
CA LEU A 19 -3.56 8.90 12.45
C LEU A 19 -2.39 8.62 11.49
N ILE A 20 -2.32 7.42 10.91
CA ILE A 20 -1.35 7.06 9.86
C ILE A 20 -1.45 8.04 8.69
N PHE A 21 -2.67 8.30 8.20
CA PHE A 21 -2.89 9.25 7.11
C PHE A 21 -2.44 10.67 7.47
N LEU A 22 -2.79 11.17 8.65
CA LEU A 22 -2.40 12.50 9.10
C LEU A 22 -0.88 12.63 9.23
N LEU A 23 -0.22 11.64 9.81
CA LEU A 23 1.24 11.61 9.92
C LEU A 23 1.90 11.64 8.55
N ALA A 24 1.44 10.80 7.62
CA ALA A 24 1.94 10.77 6.25
C ALA A 24 1.76 12.13 5.55
N ARG A 25 0.58 12.74 5.70
CA ARG A 25 0.26 14.06 5.12
C ARG A 25 1.15 15.19 5.64
N HIS A 26 1.59 15.10 6.88
CA HIS A 26 2.54 16.05 7.50
C HIS A 26 4.02 15.65 7.33
N GLY A 27 4.33 14.71 6.42
CA GLY A 27 5.69 14.28 6.13
C GLY A 27 6.34 13.46 7.26
N LYS A 28 5.57 13.01 8.27
CA LYS A 28 6.05 12.16 9.36
C LYS A 28 5.98 10.69 8.96
N ILE A 29 6.63 10.34 7.85
CA ILE A 29 6.51 9.03 7.20
C ILE A 29 6.97 7.89 8.12
N ASP A 30 8.09 8.04 8.82
CA ASP A 30 8.61 6.98 9.71
C ASP A 30 7.64 6.65 10.84
N ARG A 31 6.99 7.67 11.43
CA ARG A 31 5.99 7.46 12.48
C ARG A 31 4.74 6.78 11.93
N ALA A 32 4.30 7.15 10.72
CA ALA A 32 3.20 6.50 10.05
C ALA A 32 3.53 5.02 9.74
N ARG A 33 4.76 4.73 9.34
CA ARG A 33 5.26 3.38 9.05
C ARG A 33 5.25 2.49 10.30
N VAL A 34 5.75 2.99 11.43
CA VAL A 34 5.70 2.26 12.71
C VAL A 34 4.26 1.86 13.07
N LEU A 35 3.29 2.75 12.88
CA LEU A 35 1.89 2.47 13.20
C LEU A 35 1.26 1.44 12.25
N VAL A 36 1.55 1.50 10.94
CA VAL A 36 0.99 0.52 10.00
C VAL A 36 1.59 -0.87 10.24
N ASP A 37 2.89 -0.95 10.55
CA ASP A 37 3.56 -2.21 10.88
C ASP A 37 3.02 -2.80 12.17
N ALA A 38 2.73 -1.97 13.18
CA ALA A 38 2.09 -2.40 14.42
C ALA A 38 0.68 -2.98 14.17
N LEU A 39 -0.14 -2.34 13.34
CA LEU A 39 -1.45 -2.87 12.97
C LEU A 39 -1.34 -4.25 12.29
N ILE A 40 -0.39 -4.42 11.36
CA ILE A 40 -0.17 -5.69 10.66
C ILE A 40 0.33 -6.78 11.62
N ALA A 41 1.22 -6.43 12.57
CA ALA A 41 1.72 -7.34 13.60
C ALA A 41 0.61 -7.81 14.55
N LEU A 42 -0.38 -6.94 14.81
CA LEU A 42 -1.58 -7.27 15.60
C LEU A 42 -2.66 -8.05 14.81
N GLY A 43 -2.36 -8.45 13.57
CA GLY A 43 -3.26 -9.24 12.73
C GLY A 43 -4.26 -8.41 11.91
N VAL A 44 -4.19 -7.07 11.96
CA VAL A 44 -5.02 -6.18 11.13
C VAL A 44 -4.42 -6.13 9.72
N ARG A 45 -4.70 -7.17 8.92
CA ARG A 45 -4.19 -7.36 7.55
C ARG A 45 -5.25 -7.11 6.48
N GLY A 46 -6.02 -6.03 6.65
CA GLY A 46 -7.00 -5.61 5.66
C GLY A 46 -6.38 -4.81 4.51
N GLU A 47 -7.16 -4.60 3.45
CA GLU A 47 -6.77 -3.82 2.25
C GLU A 47 -6.12 -2.49 2.59
N LYS A 48 -6.78 -1.67 3.41
CA LYS A 48 -6.31 -0.34 3.76
C LYS A 48 -4.92 -0.35 4.40
N THR A 49 -4.67 -1.32 5.29
CA THR A 49 -3.40 -1.48 6.01
C THR A 49 -2.27 -1.90 5.08
N LEU A 50 -2.52 -2.88 4.20
CA LEU A 50 -1.50 -3.35 3.25
C LEU A 50 -1.15 -2.27 2.23
N VAL A 51 -2.16 -1.61 1.65
CA VAL A 51 -1.97 -0.50 0.71
C VAL A 51 -1.27 0.68 1.38
N ALA A 52 -1.64 1.04 2.61
CA ALA A 52 -0.96 2.10 3.35
C ALA A 52 0.52 1.77 3.57
N ARG A 53 0.88 0.51 3.87
CA ARG A 53 2.29 0.11 4.04
C ARG A 53 3.08 0.24 2.74
N ILE A 54 2.53 -0.20 1.60
CA ILE A 54 3.15 -0.02 0.28
C ILE A 54 3.41 1.47 0.00
N ILE A 55 2.40 2.32 0.21
CA ILE A 55 2.53 3.78 -0.02
C ILE A 55 3.60 4.37 0.89
N LEU A 56 3.64 3.99 2.17
CA LEU A 56 4.63 4.51 3.11
C LEU A 56 6.05 4.06 2.76
N LYS A 57 6.25 2.80 2.36
CA LYS A 57 7.54 2.32 1.83
C LYS A 57 7.97 3.11 0.60
N PHE A 58 7.06 3.32 -0.34
CA PHE A 58 7.31 4.16 -1.52
C PHE A 58 7.71 5.60 -1.15
N LEU A 59 6.98 6.24 -0.22
CA LEU A 59 7.28 7.60 0.24
C LEU A 59 8.61 7.70 1.02
N SER A 60 9.06 6.61 1.64
CA SER A 60 10.36 6.49 2.31
C SER A 60 11.52 6.12 1.37
N ALA A 61 11.31 6.10 0.04
CA ALA A 61 12.28 5.63 -0.95
C ALA A 61 12.71 4.15 -0.79
N ASP A 62 11.90 3.35 -0.09
CA ASP A 62 12.09 1.91 0.07
C ASP A 62 11.46 1.17 -1.12
N TYR A 63 11.96 1.46 -2.32
CA TYR A 63 11.30 1.11 -3.59
C TYR A 63 11.25 -0.40 -3.86
N GLN A 64 12.31 -1.12 -3.48
CA GLN A 64 12.39 -2.57 -3.67
C GLN A 64 11.34 -3.30 -2.83
N GLU A 65 11.27 -2.96 -1.55
CA GLU A 65 10.29 -3.50 -0.62
C GLU A 65 8.85 -3.09 -0.98
N ALA A 66 8.65 -1.85 -1.43
CA ALA A 66 7.34 -1.39 -1.90
C ALA A 66 6.88 -2.20 -3.12
N LEU A 67 7.79 -2.53 -4.04
CA LEU A 67 7.48 -3.31 -5.24
C LEU A 67 7.13 -4.76 -4.90
N GLN A 68 7.88 -5.40 -4.01
CA GLN A 68 7.62 -6.76 -3.57
C GLN A 68 6.24 -6.89 -2.90
N GLU A 69 5.90 -5.98 -1.99
CA GLU A 69 4.58 -6.01 -1.34
C GLU A 69 3.43 -5.71 -2.30
N LEU A 70 3.69 -4.89 -3.30
CA LEU A 70 2.70 -4.58 -4.32
C LEU A 70 2.35 -5.85 -5.11
N GLU A 71 3.33 -6.66 -5.49
CA GLU A 71 3.09 -7.96 -6.17
C GLU A 71 2.22 -8.89 -5.30
N ASP A 72 2.52 -9.02 -4.01
CA ASP A 72 1.72 -9.82 -3.08
C ASP A 72 0.25 -9.35 -2.98
N VAL A 73 0.04 -8.02 -2.97
CA VAL A 73 -1.29 -7.41 -2.90
C VAL A 73 -2.07 -7.59 -4.21
N GLU A 74 -1.39 -7.51 -5.35
CA GLU A 74 -2.03 -7.68 -6.66
C GLU A 74 -2.47 -9.13 -6.90
N ASP A 75 -1.66 -10.11 -6.52
CA ASP A 75 -1.97 -11.52 -6.71
C ASP A 75 -3.00 -12.04 -5.70
N GLY A 76 -2.95 -11.54 -4.46
CA GLY A 76 -3.82 -12.01 -3.38
C GLY A 76 -5.10 -11.20 -3.19
N LEU A 77 -4.95 -9.90 -2.95
CA LEU A 77 -5.99 -9.05 -2.39
C LEU A 77 -6.84 -8.34 -3.46
N LEU A 78 -6.21 -7.77 -4.50
CA LEU A 78 -6.92 -7.02 -5.54
C LEU A 78 -8.11 -7.79 -6.16
N PRO A 79 -8.01 -9.10 -6.47
CA PRO A 79 -9.12 -9.85 -7.05
C PRO A 79 -10.36 -9.95 -6.13
N ARG A 80 -10.20 -9.68 -4.83
CA ARG A 80 -11.25 -9.79 -3.80
C ARG A 80 -11.96 -8.47 -3.53
N ILE A 81 -11.47 -7.35 -4.06
CA ILE A 81 -12.04 -6.00 -3.85
C ILE A 81 -13.14 -5.71 -4.87
N ALA A 82 -14.21 -5.00 -4.50
CA ALA A 82 -15.28 -4.61 -5.42
C ALA A 82 -14.74 -3.84 -6.65
N SER A 83 -15.32 -4.08 -7.84
CA SER A 83 -14.76 -3.62 -9.12
C SER A 83 -14.50 -2.12 -9.20
N ALA A 84 -15.42 -1.29 -8.71
CA ALA A 84 -15.28 0.18 -8.74
C ALA A 84 -14.05 0.65 -7.92
N LYS A 85 -13.92 0.20 -6.67
CA LYS A 85 -12.76 0.53 -5.81
C LYS A 85 -11.46 -0.09 -6.32
N ARG A 86 -11.56 -1.26 -6.94
CA ARG A 86 -10.42 -1.97 -7.53
C ARG A 86 -9.76 -1.17 -8.64
N ASN A 87 -10.52 -0.44 -9.45
CA ASN A 87 -9.97 0.34 -10.56
C ASN A 87 -9.13 1.54 -10.08
N ASP A 88 -9.63 2.30 -9.11
CA ASP A 88 -8.89 3.44 -8.54
C ASP A 88 -7.63 2.98 -7.80
N LEU A 89 -7.76 1.89 -7.04
CA LEU A 89 -6.62 1.30 -6.34
C LEU A 89 -5.59 0.75 -7.35
N ARG A 90 -6.04 0.04 -8.39
CA ARG A 90 -5.17 -0.48 -9.45
C ARG A 90 -4.43 0.66 -10.15
N ARG A 91 -5.09 1.78 -10.47
CA ARG A 91 -4.42 2.95 -11.06
C ARG A 91 -3.32 3.49 -10.15
N THR A 92 -3.61 3.60 -8.84
CA THR A 92 -2.63 4.06 -7.84
C THR A 92 -1.44 3.11 -7.72
N LEU A 93 -1.68 1.81 -7.62
CA LEU A 93 -0.63 0.80 -7.52
C LEU A 93 0.19 0.72 -8.82
N THR A 94 -0.43 0.78 -9.99
CA THR A 94 0.26 0.83 -11.28
C THR A 94 1.20 2.05 -11.37
N TYR A 95 0.75 3.22 -10.91
CA TYR A 95 1.62 4.41 -10.83
C TYR A 95 2.82 4.18 -9.91
N ILE A 96 2.59 3.65 -8.70
CA ILE A 96 3.66 3.34 -7.73
C ILE A 96 4.67 2.36 -8.35
N ARG A 97 4.18 1.27 -8.96
CA ARG A 97 5.03 0.30 -9.65
C ARG A 97 5.89 0.96 -10.72
N ALA A 98 5.29 1.75 -11.61
CA ALA A 98 6.03 2.43 -12.67
C ALA A 98 7.14 3.31 -12.08
N ARG A 99 6.84 4.06 -11.01
CA ARG A 99 7.80 4.94 -10.36
C ARG A 99 8.92 4.15 -9.66
N CYS A 100 8.61 3.07 -8.94
CA CYS A 100 9.61 2.19 -8.34
C CYS A 100 10.54 1.59 -9.40
N CYS A 101 10.03 1.13 -10.54
CA CYS A 101 10.86 0.63 -11.62
C CYS A 101 11.84 1.69 -12.14
N CYS A 102 11.41 2.94 -12.27
CA CYS A 102 12.30 4.03 -12.69
C CYS A 102 13.41 4.32 -11.67
N GLU A 103 13.13 4.22 -10.37
CA GLU A 103 14.11 4.45 -9.30
C GLU A 103 15.07 3.28 -9.07
N LEU A 104 14.72 2.08 -9.55
CA LEU A 104 15.53 0.85 -9.44
C LEU A 104 16.27 0.54 -10.76
N ASP A 105 16.63 1.55 -11.54
CA ASP A 105 17.31 1.44 -12.85
C ASP A 105 16.58 0.60 -13.92
N ARG A 106 15.32 0.22 -13.68
CA ARG A 106 14.42 -0.49 -14.62
C ARG A 106 13.55 0.51 -15.40
N ARG A 107 14.16 1.60 -15.88
CA ARG A 107 13.44 2.75 -16.47
C ARG A 107 12.59 2.39 -17.68
N SER A 108 13.09 1.58 -18.60
CA SER A 108 12.36 1.15 -19.80
C SER A 108 11.06 0.41 -19.44
N GLU A 109 11.11 -0.40 -18.39
CA GLU A 109 9.94 -1.08 -17.86
C GLU A 109 8.95 -0.13 -17.19
N GLY A 110 9.45 0.79 -16.35
CA GLY A 110 8.63 1.80 -15.70
C GLY A 110 7.88 2.68 -16.70
N GLU A 111 8.56 3.15 -17.75
CA GLU A 111 7.95 3.94 -18.83
C GLU A 111 6.89 3.16 -19.60
N ARG A 112 7.13 1.87 -19.89
CA ARG A 112 6.14 0.99 -20.52
C ARG A 112 4.88 0.86 -19.67
N ILE A 113 5.03 0.71 -18.35
CA ILE A 113 3.90 0.61 -17.42
C ILE A 113 3.13 1.94 -17.36
N ALA A 114 3.84 3.07 -17.25
CA ALA A 114 3.22 4.39 -17.23
C ALA A 114 2.43 4.71 -18.50
N ARG A 115 2.94 4.33 -19.69
CA ARG A 115 2.22 4.52 -20.96
C ARG A 115 0.90 3.76 -21.01
N LYS A 116 0.86 2.53 -20.48
CA LYS A 116 -0.40 1.77 -20.38
C LYS A 116 -1.42 2.48 -19.50
N LEU A 117 -0.97 3.03 -18.37
CA LEU A 117 -1.84 3.76 -17.45
C LEU A 117 -2.48 5.01 -18.10
N LEU A 118 -1.75 5.71 -18.96
CA LEU A 118 -2.25 6.89 -19.68
C LEU A 118 -3.21 6.52 -20.82
N ALA A 119 -3.05 5.35 -21.44
CA ALA A 119 -3.93 4.88 -22.51
C ALA A 119 -5.29 4.38 -22.01
N GLU A 120 -5.43 4.14 -20.71
CA GLU A 120 -6.67 3.68 -20.03
C GLU A 120 -7.48 4.84 -19.41
N GLN A 121 -7.15 6.10 -19.73
CA GLN A 121 -7.87 7.31 -19.31
C GLN A 121 -8.87 7.75 -20.37
#